data_AF-A0A086A3F8-F1
#
_entry.id   AF-A0A086A3F8-F1
#
_cell.length_a   1.000
_cell.length_b   1.000
_cell.length_c   1.000
_cell.angle_alpha   90.00
_cell.angle_beta   90.00
_cell.angle_gamma   90.00
#
_symmetry.space_group_name_H-M   'P 1'
#
loop_
_entity.id
_entity.type
_entity.pdbx_description
1 polymer ?
#
loop_
_entity_poly.entity_id
_entity_poly.type
_entity_poly.pdbx_seq_one_letter_code
_entity_poly.pdbx_strand_id
1 'polypeptide(L)'
;MTANEITTRLDILYNVLLYCSEKHATFSKFQRICINQERGALLSRFSFLLDEISENEVRDYKCPPVIEAKIQFTLQKIKDTNWLAFEQSRLS
;
A
#
# COMPACT_ATOMS: atom_id res chain seq x y z
N MET A 1 -12.54 6.24 6.37
CA MET A 1 -12.13 6.05 4.98
C MET A 1 -13.27 5.38 4.22
N THR A 2 -13.55 5.82 3.01
CA THR A 2 -14.47 5.14 2.08
C THR A 2 -13.78 3.95 1.43
N ALA A 3 -14.57 3.05 0.80
CA ALA A 3 -14.04 1.93 0.02
C ALA A 3 -13.06 2.42 -1.08
N ASN A 4 -13.37 3.51 -1.78
CA ASN A 4 -12.51 4.08 -2.81
C ASN A 4 -11.17 4.61 -2.27
N GLU A 5 -11.19 5.25 -1.10
CA GLU A 5 -9.97 5.73 -0.43
C GLU A 5 -9.08 4.55 0.00
N ILE A 6 -9.69 3.47 0.47
CA ILE A 6 -8.97 2.23 0.84
C ILE A 6 -8.31 1.61 -0.39
N THR A 7 -9.06 1.40 -1.48
CA THR A 7 -8.53 0.83 -2.72
C THR A 7 -7.40 1.70 -3.28
N THR A 8 -7.59 3.02 -3.33
CA THR A 8 -6.54 3.95 -3.78
C THR A 8 -5.27 3.83 -2.94
N ARG A 9 -5.42 3.74 -1.61
CA ARG A 9 -4.26 3.58 -0.73
C ARG A 9 -3.59 2.21 -0.92
N LEU A 10 -4.35 1.14 -1.06
CA LEU A 10 -3.83 -0.20 -1.33
C LEU A 10 -3.01 -0.23 -2.63
N ASP A 11 -3.50 0.42 -3.69
CA ASP A 11 -2.80 0.54 -4.97
C ASP A 11 -1.47 1.31 -4.82
N ILE A 12 -1.46 2.41 -4.08
CA ILE A 12 -0.23 3.15 -3.76
C ILE A 12 0.77 2.25 -3.04
N LEU A 13 0.34 1.57 -1.96
CA LEU A 13 1.21 0.70 -1.16
C LEU A 13 1.74 -0.49 -1.96
N TYR A 14 0.94 -1.04 -2.87
CA TYR A 14 1.36 -2.08 -3.80
C TYR A 14 2.42 -1.55 -4.79
N ASN A 15 2.17 -0.40 -5.42
CA ASN A 15 3.07 0.17 -6.41
C ASN A 15 4.46 0.48 -5.86
N VAL A 16 4.54 1.07 -4.66
CA VAL A 16 5.84 1.35 -4.05
C VAL A 16 6.60 0.07 -3.67
N LEU A 17 5.90 -1.00 -3.29
CA LEU A 17 6.52 -2.31 -3.02
C LEU A 17 6.98 -3.02 -4.29
N LEU A 18 6.19 -2.93 -5.37
CA LEU A 18 6.54 -3.49 -6.66
C LEU A 18 7.78 -2.78 -7.23
N TYR A 19 7.79 -1.44 -7.20
CA TYR A 19 8.94 -0.64 -7.61
C TYR A 19 10.20 -1.01 -6.81
N CYS A 20 10.00 -1.25 -5.52
CA CYS A 20 11.06 -1.68 -4.63
C CYS A 20 11.65 -3.05 -4.96
N SER A 21 10.88 -3.89 -5.63
CA SER A 21 11.26 -5.27 -5.96
C SER A 21 11.87 -5.35 -7.35
N GLU A 22 11.37 -4.57 -8.31
CA GLU A 22 11.78 -4.67 -9.72
C GLU A 22 12.85 -3.67 -10.15
N LYS A 23 12.97 -2.52 -9.49
CA LYS A 23 13.86 -1.44 -9.95
C LYS A 23 14.94 -1.09 -8.94
N HIS A 24 14.55 -0.81 -7.70
CA HIS A 24 15.49 -0.33 -6.68
C HIS A 24 15.15 -0.88 -5.33
N ALA A 25 16.13 -1.28 -4.52
CA ALA A 25 15.90 -1.64 -3.12
C ALA A 25 15.60 -0.38 -2.26
N THR A 26 14.45 0.25 -2.47
CA THR A 26 14.01 1.50 -1.81
C THR A 26 13.60 1.29 -0.36
N PHE A 27 13.07 0.13 0.02
CA PHE A 27 12.63 -0.16 1.39
C PHE A 27 13.43 -1.31 2.00
N SER A 28 13.86 -1.13 3.24
CA SER A 28 14.44 -2.21 4.05
C SER A 28 13.41 -3.29 4.38
N LYS A 29 13.88 -4.45 4.87
CA LYS A 29 13.00 -5.55 5.32
C LYS A 29 11.92 -5.06 6.30
N PHE A 30 12.29 -4.32 7.34
CA PHE A 30 11.35 -3.82 8.33
C PHE A 30 10.37 -2.78 7.76
N GLN A 31 10.84 -1.94 6.84
CA GLN A 31 9.95 -0.97 6.17
C GLN A 31 8.89 -1.68 5.31
N ARG A 32 9.27 -2.76 4.60
CA ARG A 32 8.31 -3.58 3.85
C ARG A 32 7.30 -4.28 4.77
N ILE A 33 7.73 -4.73 5.95
CA ILE A 33 6.83 -5.30 6.97
C ILE A 33 5.79 -4.26 7.40
N CYS A 34 6.20 -3.04 7.73
CA CYS A 34 5.29 -1.96 8.09
C CYS A 34 4.27 -1.67 6.97
N ILE A 35 4.73 -1.55 5.73
CA ILE A 35 3.84 -1.33 4.58
C ILE A 35 2.81 -2.45 4.45
N ASN A 36 3.23 -3.71 4.60
CA ASN A 36 2.33 -4.86 4.54
C ASN A 36 1.37 -4.93 5.72
N GLN A 37 1.77 -4.48 6.92
CA GLN A 37 0.87 -4.37 8.07
C GLN A 37 -0.23 -3.33 7.80
N GLU A 38 0.10 -2.19 7.20
CA GLU A 38 -0.91 -1.18 6.81
C GLU A 38 -1.84 -1.73 5.73
N ARG A 39 -1.31 -2.44 4.73
CA ARG A 39 -2.15 -3.14 3.73
C ARG A 39 -3.12 -4.11 4.40
N GLY A 40 -2.65 -4.88 5.38
CA GLY A 40 -3.50 -5.79 6.15
C GLY A 40 -4.60 -5.08 6.91
N ALA A 41 -4.29 -3.95 7.55
CA ALA A 41 -5.27 -3.12 8.26
C ALA A 41 -6.34 -2.55 7.33
N LEU A 42 -5.92 -2.03 6.17
CA LEU A 42 -6.80 -1.54 5.13
C LEU A 42 -7.73 -2.62 4.57
N LEU A 43 -7.22 -3.83 4.33
CA LEU A 43 -8.03 -4.97 3.88
C LEU A 43 -9.07 -5.39 4.94
N SER A 44 -8.69 -5.45 6.23
CA SER A 44 -9.67 -5.74 7.28
C SER A 44 -10.74 -4.65 7.38
N ARG A 45 -10.35 -3.37 7.23
CA ARG A 45 -11.32 -2.28 7.18
C ARG A 45 -12.26 -2.41 5.97
N PHE A 46 -11.74 -2.84 4.82
CA PHE A 46 -12.54 -3.08 3.63
C PHE A 46 -13.56 -4.20 3.83
N SER A 47 -13.14 -5.34 4.39
CA SER A 47 -14.04 -6.44 4.76
C SER A 47 -15.13 -6.03 5.74
N PHE A 48 -14.82 -5.17 6.71
CA PHE A 48 -15.83 -4.58 7.59
C PHE A 48 -16.84 -3.72 6.83
N LEU A 49 -16.40 -2.91 5.85
CA LEU A 49 -17.32 -2.13 5.01
C LEU A 49 -18.22 -2.99 4.10
N LEU A 50 -17.87 -4.27 3.91
CA LEU A 50 -18.64 -5.26 3.16
C LEU A 50 -19.47 -6.17 4.08
N ASP A 51 -19.52 -5.88 5.39
CA ASP A 51 -20.20 -6.70 6.41
C ASP A 51 -19.66 -8.16 6.51
N GLU A 52 -18.41 -8.40 6.10
CA GLU A 52 -17.78 -9.74 6.14
C GLU A 52 -17.17 -10.06 7.52
N ILE A 53 -16.78 -9.04 8.26
CA ILE A 53 -16.19 -9.15 9.61
C ILE A 53 -16.80 -8.10 10.53
N SER A 54 -16.67 -8.32 11.83
CA SER A 54 -17.11 -7.38 12.87
C SER A 54 -16.07 -6.28 13.15
N GLU A 55 -16.51 -5.16 13.74
CA GLU A 55 -15.65 -3.99 13.97
C GLU A 55 -14.44 -4.30 14.87
N ASN A 56 -14.60 -5.19 15.86
CA ASN A 56 -13.51 -5.61 16.76
C ASN A 56 -12.46 -6.51 16.08
N GLU A 57 -12.73 -7.01 14.88
CA GLU A 57 -11.76 -7.73 14.04
C GLU A 57 -10.96 -6.79 13.12
N VAL A 58 -11.36 -5.52 13.05
CA VAL A 58 -10.66 -4.51 12.25
C VAL A 58 -9.33 -4.16 12.90
N ARG A 59 -8.24 -4.38 12.16
CA ARG A 59 -6.90 -3.97 12.57
C ARG A 59 -6.72 -2.48 12.34
N ASP A 60 -6.15 -1.78 13.32
CA ASP A 60 -5.81 -0.35 13.22
C ASP A 60 -4.30 -0.17 13.21
N TYR A 61 -3.71 -0.29 12.02
CA TYR A 61 -2.29 -0.04 11.80
C TYR A 61 -2.10 0.94 10.67
N LYS A 62 -1.21 1.92 10.89
CA LYS A 62 -0.73 2.87 9.89
C LYS A 62 0.78 2.92 9.93
N CYS A 63 1.42 3.07 8.77
CA CYS A 63 2.87 3.25 8.73
C CYS A 63 3.31 4.46 9.58
N PRO A 64 4.41 4.33 10.34
CA PRO A 64 5.04 5.46 11.01
C PRO A 64 5.35 6.62 10.05
N PRO A 65 5.34 7.89 10.51
CA PRO A 65 5.53 9.07 9.66
C PRO A 65 6.79 9.03 8.78
N VAL A 66 7.90 8.47 9.30
CA VAL A 66 9.14 8.32 8.55
C VAL A 66 9.01 7.36 7.36
N ILE A 67 8.20 6.30 7.50
CA ILE A 67 7.92 5.36 6.43
C ILE A 67 6.93 5.99 5.45
N GLU A 68 5.93 6.73 5.95
CA GLU A 68 4.99 7.48 5.12
C GLU A 68 5.70 8.46 4.19
N ALA A 69 6.62 9.26 4.72
CA ALA A 69 7.41 10.20 3.92
C ALA A 69 8.17 9.49 2.79
N LYS A 70 8.70 8.28 3.07
CA LYS A 70 9.41 7.47 2.08
C LYS A 70 8.49 6.85 1.03
N ILE A 71 7.27 6.46 1.43
CA ILE A 71 6.21 6.03 0.50
C ILE A 71 5.89 7.17 -0.47
N GLN A 72 5.64 8.37 0.03
CA GLN A 72 5.31 9.53 -0.81
C GLN A 72 6.46 9.90 -1.76
N PHE A 73 7.70 9.90 -1.26
CA PHE A 73 8.88 10.14 -2.09
C PHE A 73 9.04 9.09 -3.20
N THR A 74 8.80 7.81 -2.89
CA THR A 74 8.90 6.72 -3.88
C THR A 74 7.76 6.80 -4.89
N LEU A 75 6.54 7.13 -4.45
CA LEU A 75 5.41 7.36 -5.34
C LEU A 75 5.68 8.50 -6.32
N GLN A 76 6.28 9.59 -5.86
CA GLN A 76 6.67 10.69 -6.74
C GLN A 76 7.69 10.23 -7.79
N LYS A 77 8.72 9.46 -7.40
CA LYS A 77 9.68 8.88 -8.34
C LYS A 77 9.03 7.98 -9.40
N ILE A 78 8.05 7.16 -9.01
CA ILE A 78 7.30 6.31 -9.95
C ILE A 78 6.61 7.19 -11.01
N LYS A 79 5.96 8.28 -10.56
CA LYS A 79 5.30 9.25 -11.46
C LYS A 79 6.30 9.93 -12.38
N ASP A 80 7.42 10.40 -11.83
CA ASP A 80 8.45 11.13 -12.58
C ASP A 80 9.14 10.25 -13.64
N THR A 81 9.21 8.93 -13.40
CA THR A 81 9.83 7.97 -14.32
C THR A 81 8.83 7.31 -15.28
N ASN A 82 7.55 7.67 -15.21
CA ASN A 82 6.45 7.07 -15.98
C ASN A 82 6.47 5.54 -15.96
N TRP A 83 6.76 4.96 -14.79
CA TRP A 83 6.90 3.51 -14.65
C TRP A 83 5.51 2.86 -14.52
N LEU A 84 5.05 2.26 -15.62
CA LEU A 84 3.67 1.76 -15.82
C LEU A 84 3.39 0.36 -15.23
N ALA A 85 4.09 -0.07 -14.18
CA ALA A 85 3.99 -1.46 -13.73
C ALA A 85 2.59 -1.90 -13.26
N PHE A 86 1.76 -0.97 -12.77
CA PHE A 86 0.40 -1.31 -12.32
C PHE A 86 -0.55 -1.68 -13.47
N GLU A 87 -0.38 -1.08 -14.65
CA GLU A 87 -1.19 -1.42 -15.83
C GLU A 87 -0.82 -2.81 -16.37
N GLN A 88 0.45 -3.19 -16.28
CA GLN A 88 0.93 -4.49 -16.74
C GLN A 88 0.50 -5.63 -15.79
N SER A 89 0.47 -5.40 -14.48
CA SER A 89 0.06 -6.44 -13.50
C SER A 89 -1.44 -6.75 -13.47
N ARG A 90 -2.30 -5.95 -14.12
CA ARG A 90 -3.74 -6.26 -14.29
C ARG A 90 -4.02 -7.13 -15.52
N LEU A 91 -3.05 -7.27 -16.42
CA LEU A 91 -3.16 -8.03 -17.68
C LEU A 91 -2.55 -9.43 -17.60
N SER A 92 -1.93 -9.79 -16.46
CA SER A 92 -1.34 -11.09 -16.15
C SER A 92 -2.17 -11.85 -15.13
#